data_AF-A0A5R9AMK5-F1
#
_entry.id   AF-A0A5R9AMK5-F1
#
_cell.length_a   1.000
_cell.length_b   1.000
_cell.length_c   1.000
_cell.angle_alpha   90.00
_cell.angle_beta   90.00
_cell.angle_gamma   90.00
#
_symmetry.space_group_name_H-M   'P 1'
#
loop_
_entity.id
_entity.type
_entity.pdbx_description
1 polymer ?
#
loop_
_entity_poly.entity_id
_entity_poly.type
_entity_poly.pdbx_seq_one_letter_code
_entity_poly.pdbx_strand_id
1 'polypeptide(L)'
;MLEMEFMQRAVIACTLIAATAPLVGSFVVQRGQSLIGDGMGHVAFSGVGLALLAGVHPLVGALGLTVIAAVALVRMSNRQGGGDLSGSSQMRV
;
A
#
# COMPACT_ATOMS: atom_id res chain seq x y z
N MET A 1 -10.74 -25.44 25.48
CA MET A 1 -10.79 -24.02 25.08
C MET A 1 -9.51 -23.48 24.42
N LEU A 2 -8.37 -24.20 24.43
CA LEU A 2 -7.18 -23.89 23.61
C LEU A 2 -6.98 -24.86 22.42
N GLU A 3 -7.96 -25.73 22.19
CA GLU A 3 -7.95 -26.81 21.18
C GLU A 3 -8.66 -26.43 19.88
N MET A 4 -8.83 -25.12 19.63
CA MET A 4 -9.28 -24.66 18.32
C MET A 4 -8.03 -24.27 17.52
N GLU A 5 -7.70 -25.04 16.48
CA GLU A 5 -6.61 -24.74 15.55
C GLU A 5 -6.66 -23.28 15.06
N PHE A 6 -7.85 -22.71 14.95
CA PHE A 6 -8.06 -21.30 14.61
C PHE A 6 -7.37 -20.34 15.61
N MET A 7 -7.49 -20.59 16.91
CA MET A 7 -6.89 -19.72 17.95
C MET A 7 -5.36 -19.79 17.90
N GLN A 8 -4.78 -20.98 17.70
CA GLN A 8 -3.34 -21.14 17.57
C GLN A 8 -2.80 -20.46 16.30
N ARG A 9 -3.48 -20.66 15.16
CA ARG A 9 -3.15 -19.98 13.90
C ARG A 9 -3.27 -18.47 14.01
N ALA A 10 -4.30 -17.97 14.68
CA ALA A 10 -4.51 -16.53 14.89
C ALA A 10 -3.39 -15.92 15.76
N VAL A 11 -3.00 -16.57 16.86
CA VAL A 11 -1.90 -16.08 17.72
C VAL A 11 -0.59 -16.04 16.94
N ILE A 12 -0.25 -17.10 16.19
CA ILE A 12 0.96 -17.15 15.36
C ILE A 12 0.93 -16.05 14.29
N ALA A 13 -0.18 -15.91 13.57
CA ALA A 13 -0.33 -14.90 12.52
C ALA A 13 -0.22 -13.48 13.10
N CYS A 14 -0.92 -13.17 14.19
CA CYS A 14 -0.88 -11.86 14.84
C CYS A 14 0.53 -11.53 15.37
N THR A 15 1.26 -12.49 15.93
CA THR A 15 2.65 -12.27 16.36
C THR A 15 3.56 -11.92 15.18
N LEU A 16 3.44 -12.63 14.06
CA LEU A 16 4.20 -12.33 12.84
C LEU A 16 3.83 -10.95 12.27
N ILE A 17 2.53 -10.61 12.25
CA ILE A 17 2.04 -9.31 11.79
C ILE A 17 2.53 -8.19 12.71
N ALA A 18 2.48 -8.36 14.03
CA ALA A 18 2.94 -7.37 15.00
C ALA A 18 4.44 -7.07 14.88
N ALA A 19 5.25 -8.07 14.50
CA ALA A 19 6.67 -7.89 14.25
C ALA A 19 6.95 -7.17 12.91
N THR A 20 6.15 -7.43 11.87
CA THR A 20 6.37 -6.88 10.52
C THR A 20 5.71 -5.52 10.28
N ALA A 21 4.56 -5.25 10.90
CA ALA A 21 3.85 -3.98 10.82
C ALA A 21 4.72 -2.74 11.15
N PRO A 22 5.51 -2.70 12.23
CA PRO A 22 6.35 -1.53 12.55
C PRO A 22 7.49 -1.31 11.54
N LEU A 23 7.99 -2.36 10.88
CA LEU A 23 8.99 -2.23 9.81
C LEU A 23 8.41 -1.47 8.61
N VAL A 24 7.19 -1.85 8.19
CA VAL A 24 6.48 -1.17 7.10
C VAL A 24 6.08 0.24 7.52
N GLY A 25 5.57 0.41 8.75
CA GLY A 25 5.18 1.71 9.29
C GLY A 25 6.34 2.71 9.40
N SER A 26 7.51 2.26 9.88
CA SER A 26 8.73 3.09 9.95
C SER A 26 9.22 3.52 8.57
N PHE A 27 9.12 2.63 7.57
CA PHE A 27 9.49 2.95 6.19
C PHE A 27 8.59 4.02 5.56
N VAL A 28 7.29 4.00 5.86
CA VAL A 28 6.32 5.01 5.40
C VAL A 28 6.63 6.39 6.01
N VAL A 29 7.01 6.44 7.30
CA VAL A 29 7.35 7.70 7.99
C VAL A 29 8.63 8.33 7.44
N GLN A 30 9.69 7.55 7.23
CA GLN A 30 10.98 8.07 6.78
C GLN A 30 10.97 8.61 5.34
N ARG A 31 10.08 8.11 4.48
CA ARG A 31 10.00 8.51 3.06
C ARG A 31 9.11 9.72 2.79
N GLY A 32 8.46 10.30 3.81
CA GLY A 32 7.56 11.46 3.63
C GLY A 32 6.33 11.18 2.75
N GLN A 33 6.05 9.92 2.44
CA GLN A 33 4.98 9.48 1.55
C GLN A 33 3.70 9.12 2.32
N SER A 34 3.41 9.87 3.40
CA SER A 34 2.24 9.65 4.28
C SER A 34 0.93 9.52 3.49
N LEU A 35 0.81 10.26 2.37
CA LEU A 35 -0.34 10.24 1.47
C LEU A 35 -0.60 8.88 0.78
N ILE A 36 0.45 8.08 0.55
CA ILE A 36 0.32 6.78 -0.13
C ILE A 36 -0.34 5.75 0.80
N GLY A 37 -0.07 5.84 2.11
CA GLY A 37 -0.65 4.94 3.11
C GLY A 37 -2.17 5.09 3.22
N ASP A 38 -2.67 6.32 3.24
CA ASP A 38 -4.10 6.63 3.31
C ASP A 38 -4.85 6.17 2.05
N GLY A 39 -4.29 6.48 0.87
CA GLY A 39 -4.88 6.06 -0.42
C GLY A 39 -4.85 4.54 -0.64
N MET A 40 -3.79 3.84 -0.23
CA MET A 40 -3.70 2.38 -0.41
C MET A 40 -4.74 1.62 0.42
N GLY A 41 -5.15 2.12 1.59
CA GLY A 41 -6.23 1.51 2.38
C GLY A 41 -7.57 1.52 1.63
N HIS A 42 -7.92 2.65 1.02
CA HIS A 42 -9.16 2.79 0.25
C HIS A 42 -9.16 1.94 -1.03
N VAL A 43 -8.01 1.88 -1.71
CA VAL A 43 -7.81 1.06 -2.89
C VAL A 43 -7.87 -0.43 -2.56
N ALA A 44 -7.27 -0.86 -1.46
CA ALA A 44 -7.32 -2.25 -1.01
C ALA A 44 -8.75 -2.68 -0.68
N PHE A 45 -9.52 -1.85 0.04
CA PHE A 45 -10.93 -2.12 0.33
C PHE A 45 -11.78 -2.18 -0.96
N SER A 46 -11.57 -1.21 -1.86
CA SER A 46 -12.23 -1.20 -3.18
C SER A 46 -11.89 -2.45 -4.00
N GLY A 47 -10.64 -2.92 -3.91
CA GLY A 47 -10.16 -4.14 -4.56
C GLY A 47 -10.82 -5.41 -4.04
N VAL A 48 -10.98 -5.55 -2.71
CA VAL A 48 -11.72 -6.66 -2.10
C VAL A 48 -13.18 -6.65 -2.56
N GLY A 49 -13.84 -5.49 -2.58
CA GLY A 49 -15.24 -5.35 -3.02
C GLY A 49 -15.43 -5.78 -4.48
N LEU A 50 -14.54 -5.35 -5.37
CA LEU A 50 -14.55 -5.77 -6.78
C LEU A 50 -14.26 -7.27 -6.93
N ALA A 51 -13.34 -7.82 -6.13
CA ALA A 51 -13.02 -9.25 -6.16
C ALA A 51 -14.22 -10.12 -5.76
N LEU A 52 -14.95 -9.70 -4.72
CA LEU A 52 -16.18 -10.36 -4.26
C LEU A 52 -17.27 -10.31 -5.33
N LEU A 53 -17.45 -9.16 -6.00
CA LEU A 53 -18.42 -9.01 -7.09
C LEU A 53 -18.11 -9.91 -8.29
N ALA A 54 -16.82 -10.10 -8.61
CA ALA A 54 -16.36 -10.95 -9.69
C ALA A 54 -16.42 -12.45 -9.36
N GLY A 55 -16.79 -12.84 -8.12
CA GLY A 55 -16.82 -14.24 -7.68
C GLY A 55 -15.43 -14.88 -7.57
N VAL A 56 -14.37 -14.07 -7.55
CA VAL A 56 -12.97 -14.53 -7.45
C VAL A 56 -12.54 -14.54 -5.98
N HIS A 57 -11.58 -15.38 -5.63
CA HIS A 57 -11.05 -15.44 -4.27
C HIS A 57 -10.61 -14.03 -3.80
N PRO A 58 -11.22 -13.48 -2.73
CA PRO A 58 -11.08 -12.07 -2.36
C PRO A 58 -9.64 -11.65 -2.09
N LEU A 59 -8.82 -12.58 -1.57
CA LEU A 59 -7.40 -12.36 -1.36
C LEU A 59 -6.64 -12.07 -2.67
N VAL A 60 -6.95 -12.81 -3.73
CA VAL A 60 -6.27 -12.70 -5.02
C VAL A 60 -6.69 -11.43 -5.75
N GLY A 61 -7.99 -11.12 -5.74
CA GLY A 61 -8.48 -9.89 -6.36
C GLY A 61 -8.03 -8.63 -5.61
N ALA A 62 -7.97 -8.67 -4.28
CA ALA A 62 -7.41 -7.58 -3.48
C ALA A 62 -5.93 -7.36 -3.78
N LEU A 63 -5.11 -8.42 -3.73
CA LEU A 63 -3.68 -8.32 -4.06
C LEU A 63 -3.46 -7.82 -5.49
N GLY A 64 -4.19 -8.37 -6.47
CA GLY A 64 -4.09 -7.98 -7.87
C GLY A 64 -4.39 -6.49 -8.07
N LEU A 65 -5.56 -6.02 -7.62
CA LEU A 65 -5.95 -4.61 -7.76
C LEU A 65 -5.02 -3.67 -7.00
N THR A 66 -4.61 -4.05 -5.79
CA THR A 66 -3.72 -3.21 -4.97
C THR A 66 -2.34 -3.08 -5.61
N VAL A 67 -1.78 -4.16 -6.16
CA VAL A 67 -0.50 -4.11 -6.88
C VAL A 67 -0.61 -3.25 -8.14
N ILE A 68 -1.68 -3.41 -8.92
CA ILE A 68 -1.92 -2.59 -10.13
C ILE A 68 -1.99 -1.11 -9.76
N ALA A 69 -2.74 -0.78 -8.72
CA ALA A 69 -2.89 0.60 -8.26
C ALA A 69 -1.58 1.17 -7.70
N ALA A 70 -0.82 0.40 -6.93
CA ALA A 70 0.50 0.81 -6.43
C ALA A 70 1.47 1.09 -7.59
N VAL A 71 1.52 0.22 -8.60
CA VAL A 71 2.34 0.42 -9.80
C VAL A 71 1.89 1.65 -10.59
N ALA A 72 0.57 1.84 -10.77
CA ALA A 72 0.02 3.01 -11.45
C ALA A 72 0.40 4.31 -10.72
N LEU A 73 0.27 4.33 -9.39
CA LEU A 73 0.62 5.46 -8.55
C LEU A 73 2.11 5.80 -8.63
N VAL A 74 2.99 4.80 -8.53
CA VAL A 74 4.45 4.99 -8.69
C VAL A 74 4.78 5.53 -10.08
N ARG A 75 4.15 4.99 -11.13
CA ARG A 75 4.38 5.44 -12.51
C ARG A 75 3.93 6.88 -12.73
N MET A 76 2.83 7.29 -12.09
CA MET A 76 2.32 8.67 -12.15
C MET A 76 3.17 9.63 -11.31
N SER A 77 3.60 9.22 -10.12
CA SER A 77 4.49 10.00 -9.25
C SER A 77 5.83 10.29 -9.92
N ASN A 78 6.38 9.32 -10.67
CA ASN A 78 7.64 9.49 -11.39
C ASN A 78 7.56 10.51 -12.54
N ARG A 79 6.35 10.89 -12.99
CA ARG A 79 6.15 11.95 -13.99
C ARG A 79 6.11 13.36 -13.39
N GLN A 80 5.89 13.49 -12.08
CA GLN A 80 5.86 14.78 -11.39
C GLN A 80 7.25 15.26 -10.94
N GLY A 81 8.28 14.41 -10.97
CA GLY A 81 9.67 14.79 -10.68
C GLY A 81 10.43 15.47 -11.83
N GLY A 82 9.76 15.77 -12.96
CA GLY A 82 10.40 16.31 -14.17
C GLY A 82 9.95 17.71 -14.59
N GLY A 83 9.13 18.38 -13.78
CA GLY A 83 8.55 19.68 -14.11
C GLY A 83 8.82 20.73 -13.04
N ASP A 84 10.08 21.09 -12.78
CA ASP A 84 10.50 22.50 -12.85
C ASP A 84 12.04 22.65 -12.67
N LEU A 85 12.78 22.48 -13.77
CA LEU A 85 14.14 23.01 -13.94
C LEU A 85 14.16 24.06 -15.07
N SER A 86 12.99 24.57 -15.47
CA SER A 86 12.88 25.58 -16.55
C SER A 86 12.78 27.02 -16.02
N GLY A 87 12.74 27.24 -14.70
CA GLY A 87 12.43 28.55 -14.11
C GLY A 87 13.57 29.35 -13.47
N SER A 88 14.75 28.79 -13.17
CA SER A 88 15.82 29.53 -12.47
C SER A 88 16.96 30.03 -13.37
N SER A 89 16.76 30.05 -14.69
CA SER A 89 17.54 30.92 -15.59
C SER A 89 17.01 32.37 -15.56
N GLN A 90 16.89 32.92 -14.35
CA GLN A 90 16.79 34.36 -14.12
C GLN A 90 17.98 34.76 -13.24
N MET A 91 19.07 35.13 -13.92
CA MET A 91 19.79 36.40 -13.71
C MET A 91 20.35 36.58 -12.28
N ARG A 92 21.63 36.36 -11.93
CA ARG A 92 22.91 36.70 -12.59
C ARG A 92 22.86 37.98 -13.43
N VAL A 93 22.59 39.14 -12.79
CA VAL A 93 23.26 40.44 -13.00
C VAL A 93 23.16 41.24 -11.71
#